data_AF-A0A397C6T4-F1
#
_entry.id   AF-A0A397C6T4-F1
#
_cell.length_a   1.000
_cell.length_b   1.000
_cell.length_c   1.000
_cell.angle_alpha   90.00
_cell.angle_beta   90.00
_cell.angle_gamma   90.00
#
_symmetry.space_group_name_H-M   'P 1'
#
loop_
_entity.id
_entity.type
_entity.pdbx_description
1 polymer ?
#
loop_
_entity_poly.entity_id
_entity_poly.type
_entity_poly.pdbx_seq_one_letter_code
_entity_poly.pdbx_strand_id
1 'polypeptide(L)'
;MKVIVMTAVGAAAFVNAQVANQPPVLPQTLSALVDTYKPIIATFAATALPATVGNCSAANAPLPCTNIGNLFNTTSSLYTIEARWISGLNTLSVDKLALTSDANGTITIDGAVSFKSLPLSLKIEACLPGVGCNKIADDTSTCCGTSKTVAVTVTTTCSEVYPYLRNLTITQAKILPSLDIMLNVSGKSTKVFDATTTVESELKKQGSTILASQGATLVNEQLKNLYGDRVFCTAEAQKKWLDANPPASQEPAATPVPRASRPPTPSSASLLDVAGTVIVLTLCALLYE
;
A
#
# COMPACT_ATOMS: atom_id res chain seq x y z
N MET A 1 -23.13 -6.01 -5.85
CA MET A 1 -22.02 -6.24 -4.90
C MET A 1 -22.37 -7.42 -4.02
N LYS A 2 -21.70 -8.57 -4.21
CA LYS A 2 -21.84 -9.74 -3.33
C LYS A 2 -20.74 -9.63 -2.28
N VAL A 3 -21.12 -9.28 -1.05
CA VAL A 3 -20.23 -9.31 0.11
C VAL A 3 -20.04 -10.78 0.48
N ILE A 4 -18.85 -11.33 0.22
CA ILE A 4 -18.47 -12.65 0.71
C ILE A 4 -17.89 -12.43 2.10
N VAL A 5 -18.70 -12.73 3.11
CA VAL A 5 -18.27 -12.83 4.52
C VAL A 5 -17.51 -14.14 4.66
N MET A 6 -16.19 -14.09 4.75
CA MET A 6 -15.40 -15.26 5.20
C MET A 6 -15.31 -15.24 6.73
N THR A 7 -15.96 -16.23 7.33
CA THR A 7 -15.92 -16.53 8.76
C THR A 7 -14.58 -17.15 9.18
N ALA A 8 -14.14 -16.73 10.36
CA ALA A 8 -12.95 -17.08 11.13
C ALA A 8 -12.38 -18.50 10.99
N VAL A 9 -11.04 -18.58 10.97
CA VAL A 9 -10.28 -19.73 11.48
C VAL A 9 -9.42 -19.21 12.63
N GLY A 10 -9.64 -19.78 13.81
CA GLY A 10 -9.08 -19.30 15.07
C GLY A 10 -7.64 -19.72 15.35
N ALA A 11 -7.24 -19.31 16.55
CA ALA A 11 -5.98 -19.57 17.26
C ALA A 11 -4.79 -18.70 16.85
N ALA A 12 -4.78 -17.46 17.34
CA ALA A 12 -3.55 -16.82 17.78
C ALA A 12 -3.63 -16.55 19.29
N ALA A 13 -2.68 -17.15 19.99
CA ALA A 13 -2.48 -17.16 21.43
C ALA A 13 -2.36 -15.74 22.02
N PHE A 14 -3.06 -15.53 23.15
CA PHE A 14 -2.72 -14.65 24.26
C PHE A 14 -1.95 -13.35 23.94
N VAL A 15 -2.61 -12.37 23.34
CA VAL A 15 -2.36 -10.99 23.77
C VAL A 15 -3.11 -10.81 25.07
N ASN A 16 -2.37 -10.84 26.18
CA ASN A 16 -2.90 -10.62 27.52
C ASN A 16 -3.92 -9.46 27.50
N ALA A 17 -5.11 -9.68 28.04
CA ALA A 17 -6.15 -8.67 28.23
C ALA A 17 -5.72 -7.49 29.16
N GLN A 18 -4.45 -7.45 29.58
CA GLN A 18 -3.83 -6.32 30.28
C GLN A 18 -3.31 -5.24 29.32
N VAL A 19 -3.15 -5.53 28.02
CA VAL A 19 -2.71 -4.56 27.00
C VAL A 19 -3.83 -3.60 26.58
N ALA A 20 -5.09 -3.91 26.90
CA ALA A 20 -6.23 -3.06 26.53
C ALA A 20 -6.29 -1.72 27.29
N ASN A 21 -5.49 -1.52 28.35
CA ASN A 21 -5.53 -0.32 29.19
C ASN A 21 -4.23 0.51 29.17
N GLN A 22 -3.21 0.12 28.40
CA GLN A 22 -1.96 0.88 28.31
C GLN A 22 -1.84 1.52 26.93
N PRO A 23 -1.59 2.85 26.85
CA PRO A 23 -1.40 3.52 25.57
C PRO A 23 -0.19 2.89 24.85
N PRO A 24 -0.29 2.56 23.55
CA PRO A 24 0.73 1.77 22.86
C PRO A 24 1.98 2.57 22.53
N VAL A 25 3.10 1.86 22.28
CA VAL A 25 4.24 2.41 21.54
C VAL A 25 3.98 2.18 20.05
N LEU A 26 3.49 3.23 19.39
CA LEU A 26 2.91 3.15 18.06
C LEU A 26 3.81 2.45 17.02
N PRO A 27 5.11 2.76 16.89
CA PRO A 27 5.96 2.09 15.90
C PRO A 27 6.04 0.56 16.08
N GLN A 28 6.13 0.10 17.34
CA GLN A 28 6.26 -1.32 17.67
C GLN A 28 4.96 -2.07 17.40
N THR A 29 3.83 -1.46 17.78
CA THR A 29 2.51 -2.03 17.52
C THR A 29 2.20 -2.06 16.02
N LEU A 30 2.56 -1.02 15.27
CA LEU A 30 2.43 -1.01 13.81
C LEU A 30 3.28 -2.09 13.14
N SER A 31 4.52 -2.30 13.60
CA SER A 31 5.37 -3.38 13.08
C SER A 31 4.73 -4.75 13.29
N ALA A 32 4.28 -5.03 14.52
CA ALA A 32 3.65 -6.30 14.86
C ALA A 32 2.35 -6.54 14.07
N LEU A 33 1.57 -5.48 13.85
CA LEU A 33 0.36 -5.54 13.07
C LEU A 33 0.67 -5.84 11.60
N VAL A 34 1.62 -5.12 11.01
CA VAL A 34 2.07 -5.36 9.64
C VAL A 34 2.51 -6.82 9.49
N ASP A 35 3.32 -7.34 10.41
CA ASP A 35 3.79 -8.73 10.40
C ASP A 35 2.66 -9.76 10.50
N THR A 36 1.69 -9.51 11.38
CA THR A 36 0.53 -10.41 11.58
C THR A 36 -0.35 -10.47 10.32
N TYR A 37 -0.50 -9.35 9.62
CA TYR A 37 -1.50 -9.21 8.58
C TYR A 37 -0.94 -9.14 7.16
N LYS A 38 0.39 -9.30 6.96
CA LYS A 38 1.03 -9.40 5.63
C LYS A 38 0.24 -10.23 4.61
N PRO A 39 -0.22 -11.46 4.90
CA PRO A 39 -0.92 -12.26 3.90
C PRO A 39 -2.27 -11.66 3.48
N ILE A 40 -2.96 -10.99 4.41
CA ILE A 40 -4.23 -10.32 4.13
C ILE A 40 -4.00 -9.05 3.32
N ILE A 41 -2.97 -8.27 3.67
CA ILE A 41 -2.54 -7.08 2.90
C ILE A 41 -2.19 -7.47 1.47
N ALA A 42 -1.42 -8.56 1.30
CA ALA A 42 -1.03 -9.05 -0.01
C ALA A 42 -2.24 -9.49 -0.85
N THR A 43 -3.19 -10.21 -0.23
CA THR A 43 -4.41 -10.67 -0.91
C THR A 43 -5.28 -9.49 -1.33
N PHE A 44 -5.47 -8.52 -0.44
CA PHE A 44 -6.27 -7.34 -0.76
C PHE A 44 -5.63 -6.54 -1.89
N ALA A 45 -4.33 -6.24 -1.82
CA ALA A 45 -3.63 -5.45 -2.82
C ALA A 45 -3.76 -6.06 -4.23
N ALA A 46 -3.74 -7.38 -4.35
CA ALA A 46 -3.98 -8.09 -5.60
C ALA A 46 -5.42 -7.94 -6.12
N THR A 47 -6.41 -7.85 -5.22
CA THR A 47 -7.84 -7.74 -5.59
C THR A 47 -8.34 -6.31 -5.76
N ALA A 48 -7.66 -5.35 -5.16
CA ALA A 48 -8.07 -3.96 -5.17
C ALA A 48 -7.80 -3.37 -6.55
N LEU A 49 -6.57 -3.50 -7.06
CA LEU A 49 -6.21 -2.88 -8.33
C LEU A 49 -7.08 -3.37 -9.51
N PRO A 50 -7.57 -2.44 -10.36
CA PRO A 50 -8.29 -2.83 -11.57
C PRO A 50 -7.37 -3.64 -12.50
N ALA A 51 -7.93 -4.51 -13.35
CA ALA A 51 -7.10 -5.28 -14.27
C ALA A 51 -6.38 -4.39 -15.30
N THR A 52 -7.06 -3.36 -15.81
CA THR A 52 -6.55 -2.40 -16.81
C THR A 52 -6.96 -0.98 -16.45
N VAL A 53 -6.07 -0.01 -16.67
CA VAL A 53 -6.34 1.44 -16.53
C VAL A 53 -5.84 2.18 -17.76
N GLY A 54 -6.58 3.19 -18.20
CA GLY A 54 -6.18 4.11 -19.26
C GLY A 54 -7.31 4.41 -20.23
N ASN A 55 -6.99 4.62 -21.49
CA ASN A 55 -7.96 4.85 -22.54
C ASN A 55 -8.59 3.51 -22.96
N CYS A 56 -9.72 3.18 -22.34
CA CYS A 56 -10.43 1.92 -22.60
C CYS A 56 -11.09 1.87 -23.98
N SER A 57 -11.19 3.01 -24.68
CA SER A 57 -11.67 3.06 -26.06
C SER A 57 -10.56 2.84 -27.09
N ALA A 58 -9.29 2.85 -26.66
CA ALA A 58 -8.18 2.52 -27.55
C ALA A 58 -8.20 1.04 -27.94
N ALA A 59 -7.64 0.74 -29.11
CA ALA A 59 -7.63 -0.61 -29.66
C ALA A 59 -7.07 -1.64 -28.66
N ASN A 60 -7.78 -2.77 -28.55
CA ASN A 60 -7.38 -3.95 -27.78
C ASN A 60 -7.16 -3.73 -26.26
N ALA A 61 -7.76 -2.70 -25.65
CA ALA A 61 -7.74 -2.52 -24.20
C ALA A 61 -8.36 -3.75 -23.49
N PRO A 62 -7.62 -4.50 -22.66
CA PRO A 62 -8.16 -5.67 -21.99
C PRO A 62 -9.22 -5.30 -20.95
N LEU A 63 -10.33 -6.04 -20.91
CA LEU A 63 -11.40 -5.84 -19.92
C LEU A 63 -11.18 -6.72 -18.67
N PRO A 64 -11.62 -6.28 -17.47
CA PRO A 64 -12.24 -4.98 -17.19
C PRO A 64 -11.24 -3.82 -17.24
N CYS A 65 -11.67 -2.67 -17.76
CA CYS A 65 -10.82 -1.49 -17.94
C CYS A 65 -11.45 -0.26 -17.28
N THR A 66 -10.68 0.44 -16.45
CA THR A 66 -11.06 1.71 -15.82
C THR A 66 -10.62 2.87 -16.70
N ASN A 67 -11.59 3.60 -17.26
CA ASN A 67 -11.30 4.64 -18.24
C ASN A 67 -10.86 5.95 -17.57
N ILE A 68 -9.61 6.34 -17.81
CA ILE A 68 -9.05 7.62 -17.33
C ILE A 68 -8.46 8.47 -18.46
N GLY A 69 -8.68 8.07 -19.72
CA GLY A 69 -7.99 8.67 -20.88
C GLY A 69 -6.57 8.12 -21.05
N ASN A 70 -5.81 8.69 -21.98
CA ASN A 70 -4.43 8.23 -22.22
C ASN A 70 -3.58 8.47 -20.98
N LEU A 71 -2.78 7.46 -20.59
CA LEU A 71 -1.82 7.55 -19.49
C LEU A 71 -0.74 8.60 -19.75
N PHE A 72 -0.37 8.76 -21.02
CA PHE A 72 0.54 9.80 -21.47
C PHE A 72 0.23 10.16 -22.92
N ASN A 73 0.28 11.44 -23.25
CA ASN A 73 0.09 11.92 -24.61
C ASN A 73 0.96 13.15 -24.85
N THR A 74 1.86 13.08 -25.82
CA THR A 74 2.65 14.22 -26.26
C THR A 74 2.80 14.22 -27.78
N THR A 75 2.75 15.42 -28.35
CA THR A 75 2.91 15.65 -29.79
C THR A 75 3.90 16.79 -29.98
N SER A 76 4.88 16.57 -30.85
CA SER A 76 5.81 17.60 -31.34
C SER A 76 5.76 17.68 -32.86
N SER A 77 6.53 18.58 -33.47
CA SER A 77 6.69 18.64 -34.92
C SER A 77 7.33 17.40 -35.55
N LEU A 78 8.01 16.58 -34.75
CA LEU A 78 8.80 15.43 -35.23
C LEU A 78 8.28 14.08 -34.75
N TYR A 79 7.39 14.04 -33.76
CA TYR A 79 6.87 12.78 -33.24
C TYR A 79 5.56 12.94 -32.47
N THR A 80 4.83 11.84 -32.35
CA THR A 80 3.69 11.67 -31.44
C THR A 80 3.91 10.43 -30.60
N ILE A 81 3.73 10.53 -29.28
CA ILE A 81 3.81 9.39 -28.35
C ILE A 81 2.53 9.35 -27.52
N GLU A 82 1.84 8.22 -27.56
CA GLU A 82 0.66 7.95 -26.75
C GLU A 82 0.86 6.66 -25.95
N ALA A 83 0.93 6.77 -24.62
CA ALA A 83 0.72 5.62 -23.76
C ALA A 83 -0.78 5.55 -23.45
N ARG A 84 -1.47 4.55 -23.98
CA ARG A 84 -2.93 4.53 -24.00
C ARG A 84 -3.48 3.88 -22.75
N TRP A 85 -3.07 2.66 -22.45
CA TRP A 85 -3.52 1.89 -21.29
C TRP A 85 -2.43 0.93 -20.83
N ILE A 86 -2.50 0.53 -19.57
CA ILE A 86 -1.66 -0.51 -18.96
C ILE A 86 -2.56 -1.58 -18.35
N SER A 87 -2.20 -2.86 -18.52
CA SER A 87 -2.96 -4.00 -17.97
C SER A 87 -2.09 -4.87 -17.08
N GLY A 88 -2.71 -5.83 -16.39
CA GLY A 88 -2.03 -6.77 -15.48
C GLY A 88 -1.77 -6.21 -14.08
N LEU A 89 -2.35 -5.06 -13.72
CA LEU A 89 -2.18 -4.45 -12.40
C LEU A 89 -2.75 -5.33 -11.28
N ASN A 90 -3.81 -6.09 -11.56
CA ASN A 90 -4.39 -7.08 -10.64
C ASN A 90 -3.54 -8.36 -10.48
N THR A 91 -2.39 -8.46 -11.15
CA THR A 91 -1.43 -9.56 -10.96
C THR A 91 -0.36 -9.23 -9.93
N LEU A 92 -0.59 -8.17 -9.14
CA LEU A 92 0.28 -7.73 -8.07
C LEU A 92 0.47 -8.84 -7.02
N SER A 93 1.72 -9.09 -6.66
CA SER A 93 2.14 -9.82 -5.47
C SER A 93 2.94 -8.90 -4.56
N VAL A 94 2.73 -9.00 -3.24
CA VAL A 94 3.58 -8.31 -2.27
C VAL A 94 4.77 -9.20 -1.94
N ASP A 95 5.97 -8.76 -2.31
CA ASP A 95 7.21 -9.52 -2.11
C ASP A 95 7.89 -9.15 -0.78
N LYS A 96 7.82 -7.87 -0.41
CA LYS A 96 8.36 -7.35 0.83
C LYS A 96 7.39 -6.33 1.42
N LEU A 97 7.17 -6.45 2.72
CA LEU A 97 6.60 -5.40 3.54
C LEU A 97 7.31 -5.47 4.89
N ALA A 98 8.07 -4.45 5.24
CA ALA A 98 8.81 -4.40 6.48
C ALA A 98 8.72 -2.99 7.05
N LEU A 99 8.46 -2.90 8.34
CA LEU A 99 8.42 -1.65 9.08
C LEU A 99 9.56 -1.65 10.09
N THR A 100 10.32 -0.57 10.13
CA THR A 100 11.37 -0.34 11.13
C THR A 100 11.19 1.05 11.72
N SER A 101 11.73 1.28 12.91
CA SER A 101 11.72 2.60 13.53
C SER A 101 13.04 2.93 14.18
N ASP A 102 13.42 4.20 14.16
CA ASP A 102 14.59 4.70 14.87
C ASP A 102 14.23 5.17 16.30
N ALA A 103 15.26 5.53 17.08
CA ALA A 103 15.10 6.02 18.46
C ALA A 103 14.35 7.37 18.55
N ASN A 104 14.24 8.11 17.44
CA ASN A 104 13.55 9.40 17.39
C ASN A 104 12.07 9.26 17.00
N GLY A 105 11.58 8.03 16.81
CA GLY A 105 10.22 7.78 16.36
C GLY A 105 10.01 7.99 14.86
N THR A 106 11.08 8.06 14.06
CA THR A 106 10.96 7.96 12.60
C THR A 106 10.66 6.51 12.24
N ILE A 107 9.62 6.30 11.46
CA ILE A 107 9.20 5.00 10.96
C ILE A 107 9.56 4.91 9.48
N THR A 108 10.21 3.83 9.10
CA THR A 108 10.55 3.50 7.72
C THR A 108 9.81 2.23 7.30
N ILE A 109 9.08 2.30 6.18
CA ILE A 109 8.32 1.21 5.61
C ILE A 109 8.95 0.86 4.27
N ASP A 110 9.56 -0.32 4.19
CA ASP A 110 10.06 -0.88 2.95
C ASP A 110 9.01 -1.82 2.33
N GLY A 111 8.47 -1.42 1.19
CA GLY A 111 7.57 -2.22 0.37
C GLY A 111 8.26 -2.69 -0.91
N ALA A 112 7.94 -3.89 -1.37
CA ALA A 112 8.21 -4.33 -2.72
C ALA A 112 7.01 -5.12 -3.24
N VAL A 113 6.56 -4.76 -4.44
CA VAL A 113 5.46 -5.45 -5.13
C VAL A 113 5.92 -5.87 -6.52
N SER A 114 5.52 -7.06 -6.96
CA SER A 114 5.79 -7.56 -8.30
C SER A 114 4.51 -7.74 -9.08
N PHE A 115 4.57 -7.43 -10.37
CA PHE A 115 3.50 -7.68 -11.32
C PHE A 115 3.96 -8.76 -12.28
N LYS A 116 3.12 -9.77 -12.53
CA LYS A 116 3.49 -10.89 -13.41
C LYS A 116 3.81 -10.43 -14.83
N SER A 117 3.02 -9.50 -15.35
CA SER A 117 3.26 -8.84 -16.64
C SER A 117 2.49 -7.52 -16.66
N LEU A 118 3.13 -6.46 -17.14
CA LEU A 118 2.53 -5.13 -17.30
C LEU A 118 2.58 -4.70 -18.77
N PRO A 119 1.75 -5.30 -19.66
CA PRO A 119 1.64 -4.84 -21.03
C PRO A 119 1.12 -3.39 -21.06
N LEU A 120 1.91 -2.51 -21.66
CA LEU A 120 1.57 -1.10 -21.87
C LEU A 120 1.30 -0.89 -23.35
N SER A 121 0.09 -0.45 -23.72
CA SER A 121 -0.19 -0.04 -25.09
C SER A 121 0.48 1.29 -25.39
N LEU A 122 1.48 1.24 -26.28
CA LEU A 122 2.28 2.38 -26.67
C LEU A 122 2.17 2.61 -28.18
N LYS A 123 1.78 3.82 -28.56
CA LYS A 123 1.84 4.32 -29.93
C LYS A 123 3.00 5.29 -30.04
N ILE A 124 3.88 5.07 -31.00
CA ILE A 124 4.94 6.01 -31.37
C ILE A 124 4.84 6.26 -32.86
N GLU A 125 4.74 7.52 -33.24
CA GLU A 125 4.76 7.97 -34.64
C GLU A 125 5.90 8.97 -34.82
N ALA A 126 6.63 8.85 -35.93
CA ALA A 126 7.62 9.84 -36.35
C ALA A 126 7.00 10.70 -37.45
N CYS A 127 7.08 12.01 -37.28
CA CYS A 127 6.51 12.99 -38.18
C CYS A 127 7.62 13.66 -38.99
N LEU A 128 7.39 13.77 -40.31
CA LEU A 128 8.24 14.55 -41.20
C LEU A 128 7.46 15.78 -41.68
N PRO A 129 8.04 16.99 -41.55
CA PRO A 129 7.41 18.22 -42.03
C PRO A 129 7.00 18.08 -43.50
N GLY A 130 5.72 18.31 -43.80
CA GLY A 130 5.17 18.24 -45.16
C GLY A 130 4.87 16.83 -45.71
N VAL A 131 5.25 15.76 -45.01
CA VAL A 131 5.02 14.36 -45.45
C VAL A 131 4.00 13.64 -44.56
N GLY A 132 3.83 14.09 -43.32
CA GLY A 132 2.93 13.48 -42.33
C GLY A 132 3.64 12.56 -41.36
N CYS A 133 2.87 11.87 -40.52
CA CYS A 133 3.40 10.98 -39.49
C CYS A 133 3.30 9.51 -39.91
N ASN A 134 4.38 8.77 -39.69
CA ASN A 134 4.45 7.34 -39.91
C ASN A 134 4.52 6.62 -38.56
N LYS A 135 3.78 5.52 -38.46
CA LYS A 135 3.77 4.66 -37.27
C LYS A 135 5.08 3.90 -37.14
N ILE A 136 5.76 4.10 -36.01
CA ILE A 136 7.01 3.44 -35.64
C ILE A 136 6.75 2.27 -34.70
N ALA A 137 5.83 2.44 -33.75
CA ALA A 137 5.35 1.39 -32.86
C ALA A 137 3.87 1.59 -32.55
N ASP A 138 3.13 0.49 -32.43
CA ASP A 138 1.73 0.48 -31.97
C ASP A 138 1.41 -0.92 -31.46
N ASP A 139 1.92 -1.22 -30.27
CA ASP A 139 1.87 -2.54 -29.69
C ASP A 139 2.01 -2.47 -28.16
N THR A 140 2.05 -3.64 -27.54
CA THR A 140 2.25 -3.82 -26.10
C THR A 140 3.60 -4.43 -25.74
N SER A 141 4.43 -4.70 -26.75
CA SER A 141 5.73 -5.36 -26.63
C SER A 141 6.89 -4.38 -26.57
N THR A 142 6.69 -3.16 -27.06
CA THR A 142 7.68 -2.09 -27.12
C THR A 142 8.12 -1.63 -25.73
N CYS A 143 7.28 -1.80 -24.70
CA CYS A 143 7.69 -1.64 -23.30
C CYS A 143 7.08 -2.71 -22.38
N CYS A 144 7.82 -2.98 -21.30
CA CYS A 144 7.27 -3.35 -19.99
C CYS A 144 6.72 -4.79 -19.85
N GLY A 145 6.36 -5.49 -20.94
CA GLY A 145 5.63 -6.77 -21.00
C GLY A 145 6.23 -8.02 -20.32
N THR A 146 7.29 -7.87 -19.54
CA THR A 146 7.81 -8.89 -18.61
C THR A 146 7.43 -8.55 -17.17
N SER A 147 7.72 -9.45 -16.23
CA SER A 147 7.55 -9.15 -14.80
C SER A 147 8.26 -7.85 -14.41
N LYS A 148 7.64 -7.07 -13.52
CA LYS A 148 8.19 -5.83 -12.96
C LYS A 148 7.99 -5.83 -11.46
N THR A 149 9.08 -5.57 -10.74
CA THR A 149 9.09 -5.31 -9.30
C THR A 149 9.24 -3.82 -9.07
N VAL A 150 8.34 -3.25 -8.29
CA VAL A 150 8.39 -1.87 -7.80
C VAL A 150 8.72 -1.93 -6.31
N ALA A 151 9.92 -1.48 -5.96
CA ALA A 151 10.36 -1.35 -4.58
C ALA A 151 10.24 0.12 -4.14
N VAL A 152 9.62 0.35 -2.98
CA VAL A 152 9.39 1.68 -2.42
C VAL A 152 9.83 1.72 -0.96
N THR A 153 10.40 2.84 -0.55
CA THR A 153 10.65 3.15 0.85
C THR A 153 9.84 4.38 1.21
N VAL A 154 8.97 4.23 2.20
CA VAL A 154 8.14 5.30 2.76
C VAL A 154 8.70 5.65 4.13
N THR A 155 8.85 6.93 4.43
CA THR A 155 9.19 7.40 5.78
C THR A 155 8.06 8.22 6.36
N THR A 156 7.89 8.14 7.67
CA THR A 156 6.94 8.95 8.43
C THR A 156 7.49 9.22 9.82
N THR A 157 7.04 10.29 10.46
CA THR A 157 7.44 10.65 11.82
C THR A 157 6.27 10.39 12.76
N CYS A 158 6.53 9.65 13.84
CA CYS A 158 5.57 9.50 14.91
C CYS A 158 5.43 10.79 15.71
N SER A 159 4.20 11.09 16.12
CA SER A 159 3.82 12.16 17.01
C SER A 159 2.89 11.61 18.09
N GLU A 160 3.10 12.01 19.34
CA GLU A 160 2.21 11.65 20.46
C GLU A 160 0.92 12.49 20.47
N VAL A 161 0.82 13.49 19.59
CA VAL A 161 -0.35 14.34 19.38
C VAL A 161 -0.91 14.11 18.00
N TYR A 162 -2.23 13.89 17.90
CA TYR A 162 -2.92 13.72 16.63
C TYR A 162 -2.66 14.91 15.67
N PRO A 163 -2.37 14.68 14.38
CA PRO A 163 -2.18 13.37 13.73
C PRO A 163 -0.89 12.68 14.21
N TYR A 164 -1.00 11.39 14.53
CA TYR A 164 0.04 10.55 15.09
C TYR A 164 1.15 10.16 14.11
N LEU A 165 0.84 10.02 12.82
CA LEU A 165 1.82 9.83 11.76
C LEU A 165 1.86 11.09 10.90
N ARG A 166 3.05 11.66 10.72
CA ARG A 166 3.28 12.93 10.03
C ARG A 166 4.35 12.77 8.97
N ASN A 167 4.31 13.64 7.96
CA ASN A 167 5.31 13.67 6.90
C ASN A 167 5.46 12.33 6.17
N LEU A 168 4.34 11.62 5.93
CA LEU A 168 4.36 10.43 5.08
C LEU A 168 4.87 10.80 3.69
N THR A 169 6.00 10.24 3.30
CA THR A 169 6.62 10.52 2.00
C THR A 169 7.33 9.29 1.48
N ILE A 170 7.31 9.10 0.17
CA ILE A 170 8.15 8.13 -0.52
C ILE A 170 9.55 8.74 -0.64
N THR A 171 10.55 8.12 -0.02
CA THR A 171 11.94 8.58 -0.10
C THR A 171 12.69 7.90 -1.24
N GLN A 172 12.34 6.65 -1.53
CA GLN A 172 12.93 5.85 -2.60
C GLN A 172 11.83 5.12 -3.37
N ALA A 173 12.00 5.04 -4.70
CA ALA A 173 11.18 4.23 -5.59
C ALA A 173 12.13 3.64 -6.64
N LYS A 174 12.02 2.33 -6.88
CA LYS A 174 12.88 1.61 -7.83
C LYS A 174 12.07 0.60 -8.64
N ILE A 175 12.31 0.56 -9.94
CA ILE A 175 11.64 -0.37 -10.86
C ILE A 175 12.67 -1.36 -11.42
N LEU A 176 12.36 -2.65 -11.31
CA LEU A 176 13.24 -3.75 -11.71
C LEU A 176 12.47 -4.79 -12.53
N PRO A 177 13.00 -5.26 -13.68
CA PRO A 177 14.09 -4.67 -14.46
C PRO A 177 13.67 -3.30 -15.04
N SER A 178 14.64 -2.57 -15.63
CA SER A 178 14.42 -1.25 -16.23
C SER A 178 13.29 -1.23 -17.26
N LEU A 179 12.64 -0.07 -17.37
CA LEU A 179 11.61 0.25 -18.36
C LEU A 179 12.27 0.72 -19.65
N ASP A 180 12.90 -0.22 -20.34
CA ASP A 180 13.54 0.04 -21.63
C ASP A 180 12.50 0.01 -22.75
N ILE A 181 12.48 1.07 -23.57
CA ILE A 181 11.72 1.11 -24.81
C ILE A 181 12.59 0.50 -25.90
N MET A 182 12.09 -0.60 -26.48
CA MET A 182 12.78 -1.41 -27.47
C MET A 182 12.12 -1.23 -28.84
N LEU A 183 12.87 -0.80 -29.85
CA LEU A 183 12.37 -0.72 -31.23
C LEU A 183 13.16 -1.64 -32.16
N ASN A 184 12.48 -2.18 -33.16
CA ASN A 184 13.12 -2.97 -34.20
C ASN A 184 13.73 -2.03 -35.26
N VAL A 185 15.06 -1.92 -35.26
CA VAL A 185 15.83 -1.16 -36.25
C VAL A 185 16.58 -2.15 -37.12
N SER A 186 16.22 -2.22 -38.41
CA SER A 186 16.85 -3.12 -39.38
C SER A 186 16.85 -4.60 -38.97
N GLY A 187 15.75 -5.08 -38.38
CA GLY A 187 15.60 -6.47 -37.92
C GLY A 187 16.17 -6.76 -36.53
N LYS A 188 16.75 -5.76 -35.84
CA LYS A 188 17.35 -5.91 -34.51
C LYS A 188 16.60 -5.09 -33.46
N SER A 189 16.27 -5.73 -32.34
CA SER A 189 15.71 -5.03 -31.16
C SER A 189 16.79 -4.15 -30.52
N THR A 190 16.58 -2.83 -30.52
CA THR A 190 17.54 -1.83 -30.05
C THR A 190 16.92 -0.94 -28.98
N LYS A 191 17.67 -0.65 -27.91
CA LYS A 191 17.24 0.27 -26.84
C LYS A 191 17.27 1.69 -27.36
N VAL A 192 16.11 2.32 -27.42
CA VAL A 192 15.97 3.70 -27.92
C VAL A 192 15.74 4.70 -26.79
N PHE A 193 15.18 4.24 -25.66
CA PHE A 193 14.91 5.10 -24.52
C PHE A 193 14.85 4.29 -23.21
N ASP A 194 15.29 4.90 -22.12
CA ASP A 194 15.15 4.36 -20.76
C ASP A 194 14.16 5.24 -19.99
N ALA A 195 12.96 4.72 -19.76
CA ALA A 195 11.92 5.44 -19.04
C ALA A 195 12.02 5.27 -17.51
N THR A 196 12.92 4.42 -17.03
CA THR A 196 12.92 3.94 -15.64
C THR A 196 12.98 5.09 -14.64
N THR A 197 13.97 5.96 -14.75
CA THR A 197 14.19 7.06 -13.81
C THR A 197 13.07 8.12 -13.84
N THR A 198 12.48 8.32 -15.03
CA THR A 198 11.35 9.24 -15.20
C THR A 198 10.13 8.72 -14.45
N VAL A 199 9.82 7.42 -14.62
CA VAL A 199 8.69 6.78 -13.93
C VAL A 199 8.96 6.68 -12.43
N GLU A 200 10.17 6.33 -12.00
CA GLU A 200 10.56 6.30 -10.58
C GLU A 200 10.38 7.67 -9.91
N SER A 201 10.79 8.75 -10.58
CA SER A 201 10.64 10.11 -10.08
C SER A 201 9.16 10.52 -9.97
N GLU A 202 8.35 10.20 -10.98
CA GLU A 202 6.93 10.54 -10.96
C GLU A 202 6.17 9.70 -9.93
N LEU A 203 6.50 8.41 -9.79
CA LEU A 203 5.96 7.54 -8.74
C LEU A 203 6.28 8.10 -7.35
N LYS A 204 7.52 8.55 -7.13
CA LYS A 204 7.90 9.20 -5.86
C LYS A 204 7.08 10.46 -5.62
N LYS A 205 6.90 11.31 -6.63
CA LYS A 205 6.19 12.60 -6.50
C LYS A 205 4.68 12.41 -6.29
N GLN A 206 4.01 11.69 -7.18
CA GLN A 206 2.56 11.46 -7.12
C GLN A 206 2.20 10.58 -5.94
N GLY A 207 2.96 9.51 -5.72
CA GLY A 207 2.75 8.61 -4.59
C GLY A 207 2.92 9.33 -3.25
N SER A 208 3.92 10.21 -3.10
CA SER A 208 4.04 11.03 -1.87
C SER A 208 2.86 12.00 -1.71
N THR A 209 2.34 12.56 -2.80
CA THR A 209 1.18 13.47 -2.76
C THR A 209 -0.08 12.73 -2.31
N ILE A 210 -0.34 11.55 -2.86
CA ILE A 210 -1.48 10.70 -2.47
C ILE A 210 -1.33 10.23 -1.02
N LEU A 211 -0.14 9.76 -0.62
CA LEU A 211 0.13 9.35 0.75
C LEU A 211 -0.03 10.50 1.75
N ALA A 212 0.35 11.72 1.39
CA ALA A 212 0.20 12.87 2.28
C ALA A 212 -1.27 13.34 2.40
N SER A 213 -2.04 13.29 1.30
CA SER A 213 -3.41 13.84 1.25
C SER A 213 -4.50 12.86 1.70
N GLN A 214 -4.42 11.61 1.25
CA GLN A 214 -5.42 10.57 1.50
C GLN A 214 -4.87 9.53 2.49
N GLY A 215 -3.65 9.06 2.23
CA GLY A 215 -2.86 8.14 3.06
C GLY A 215 -2.86 8.49 4.54
N ALA A 216 -2.27 9.63 4.85
CA ALA A 216 -2.04 10.09 6.20
C ALA A 216 -3.36 10.22 6.97
N THR A 217 -4.39 10.79 6.34
CA THR A 217 -5.70 11.00 6.96
C THR A 217 -6.32 9.68 7.40
N LEU A 218 -6.47 8.74 6.47
CA LEU A 218 -7.12 7.45 6.74
C LEU A 218 -6.34 6.62 7.77
N VAL A 219 -5.00 6.55 7.69
CA VAL A 219 -4.22 5.82 8.72
C VAL A 219 -4.39 6.48 10.08
N ASN A 220 -4.27 7.81 10.16
CA ASN A 220 -4.37 8.52 11.44
C ASN A 220 -5.76 8.38 12.08
N GLU A 221 -6.83 8.44 11.30
CA GLU A 221 -8.19 8.21 11.79
C GLU A 221 -8.35 6.81 12.36
N GLN A 222 -7.84 5.78 11.69
CA GLN A 222 -7.89 4.42 12.23
C GLN A 222 -7.09 4.30 13.51
N LEU A 223 -5.86 4.81 13.54
CA LEU A 223 -5.03 4.81 14.75
C LEU A 223 -5.75 5.47 15.93
N LYS A 224 -6.45 6.58 15.69
CA LYS A 224 -7.27 7.24 16.71
C LYS A 224 -8.45 6.38 17.15
N ASN A 225 -9.15 5.72 16.24
CA ASN A 225 -10.27 4.83 16.58
C ASN A 225 -9.84 3.64 17.44
N LEU A 226 -8.58 3.20 17.33
CA LEU A 226 -8.08 1.99 18.00
C LEU A 226 -7.41 2.28 19.32
N TYR A 227 -6.58 3.32 19.35
CA TYR A 227 -5.72 3.63 20.49
C TYR A 227 -6.20 4.87 21.25
N GLY A 228 -7.28 5.49 20.79
CA GLY A 228 -7.85 6.68 21.40
C GLY A 228 -6.94 7.89 21.23
N ASP A 229 -6.89 8.73 22.28
CA ASP A 229 -6.21 10.03 22.27
C ASP A 229 -4.75 9.98 22.74
N ARG A 230 -4.21 8.78 23.06
CA ARG A 230 -2.84 8.65 23.58
C ARG A 230 -2.09 7.52 22.90
N VAL A 231 -0.95 7.88 22.33
CA VAL A 231 0.06 6.96 21.81
C VAL A 231 1.43 7.46 22.23
N PHE A 232 2.40 6.57 22.32
CA PHE A 232 3.80 6.91 22.55
C PHE A 232 4.63 6.59 21.32
N CYS A 233 5.62 7.43 21.06
CA CYS A 233 6.52 7.19 19.94
C CYS A 233 7.73 6.34 20.32
N THR A 234 8.06 6.28 21.62
CA THR A 234 9.16 5.48 22.13
C THR A 234 8.76 4.71 23.39
N ALA A 235 9.47 3.61 23.66
CA ALA A 235 9.24 2.81 24.86
C ALA A 235 9.64 3.58 26.13
N GLU A 236 10.65 4.44 26.04
CA GLU A 236 11.11 5.29 27.13
C GLU A 236 10.04 6.32 27.52
N ALA A 237 9.36 6.93 26.54
CA ALA A 237 8.28 7.88 26.78
C ALA A 237 7.07 7.20 27.44
N GLN A 238 6.69 6.02 26.93
CA GLN A 238 5.63 5.21 27.53
C GLN A 238 5.97 4.83 28.97
N LYS A 239 7.17 4.31 29.21
CA LYS A 239 7.62 3.90 30.54
C LYS A 239 7.57 5.08 31.52
N LYS A 240 8.09 6.25 31.13
CA LYS A 240 8.06 7.46 31.95
C LYS A 240 6.65 7.88 32.31
N TRP A 241 5.70 7.74 31.39
CA TRP A 241 4.30 8.03 31.65
C TRP A 241 3.65 7.01 32.58
N LEU A 242 3.91 5.71 32.40
CA LEU A 242 3.41 4.64 33.26
C LEU A 242 3.94 4.78 34.70
N ASP A 243 5.22 5.12 34.86
CA ASP A 243 5.84 5.35 36.17
C ASP A 243 5.20 6.57 36.88
N ALA A 244 4.77 7.59 36.12
CA ALA A 244 4.07 8.77 36.64
C ALA A 244 2.56 8.60 36.81
N ASN A 245 1.97 7.59 36.17
CA ASN A 245 0.53 7.29 36.17
C ASN A 245 0.34 5.81 36.49
N PRO A 246 0.69 5.36 37.71
CA PRO A 246 0.58 3.96 38.07
C PRO A 246 -0.88 3.50 37.88
N PRO A 247 -1.09 2.31 37.26
CA PRO A 247 -2.43 1.79 37.09
C PRO A 247 -3.10 1.69 38.46
N ALA A 248 -4.35 2.13 38.56
CA ALA A 248 -5.12 2.00 39.79
C ALA A 248 -4.98 0.56 40.29
N SER A 249 -4.45 0.38 41.51
CA SER A 249 -4.34 -0.93 42.13
C SER A 249 -5.70 -1.60 42.02
N GLN A 250 -5.77 -2.72 41.31
CA GLN A 250 -6.90 -3.62 41.46
C GLN A 250 -6.92 -3.99 42.94
N GLU A 251 -7.91 -3.48 43.66
CA GLU A 251 -8.23 -3.95 45.00
C GLU A 251 -8.24 -5.48 44.94
N PRO A 252 -7.50 -6.18 45.83
CA PRO A 252 -7.41 -7.62 45.79
C PRO A 252 -8.82 -8.20 45.69
N ALA A 253 -9.08 -8.99 44.65
CA ALA A 253 -10.37 -9.64 44.46
C ALA A 253 -10.74 -10.33 45.77
N ALA A 254 -11.80 -9.85 46.43
CA ALA A 254 -12.33 -10.47 47.62
C ALA A 254 -12.52 -11.96 47.34
N THR A 255 -12.02 -12.79 48.24
CA THR A 255 -12.03 -14.25 48.18
C THR A 255 -13.38 -14.75 47.64
N PRO A 256 -13.40 -15.54 46.55
CA PRO A 256 -14.67 -15.98 45.97
C PRO A 256 -15.41 -16.86 46.97
N VAL A 257 -16.55 -16.37 47.46
CA VAL A 257 -17.54 -17.18 48.18
C VAL A 257 -18.06 -18.22 47.18
N PRO A 258 -18.04 -19.53 47.48
CA PRO A 258 -18.54 -20.54 46.56
C PRO A 258 -20.04 -20.34 46.33
N ARG A 259 -20.44 -19.88 45.13
CA ARG A 259 -21.84 -19.82 44.70
C ARG A 259 -22.10 -20.93 43.69
N ALA A 260 -23.15 -21.69 43.96
CA ALA A 260 -23.58 -22.88 43.24
C ALA A 260 -23.66 -22.71 41.72
N SER A 261 -23.32 -23.79 41.03
CA SER A 261 -23.26 -24.00 39.59
C SER A 261 -24.52 -23.52 38.85
N ARG A 262 -24.33 -22.62 37.88
CA ARG A 262 -25.33 -22.24 36.86
C ARG A 262 -24.81 -22.65 35.47
N PRO A 263 -25.67 -23.07 34.51
CA PRO A 263 -25.23 -23.61 33.23
C PRO A 263 -24.55 -22.56 32.33
N PRO A 264 -23.69 -22.98 31.39
CA PRO A 264 -22.89 -22.08 30.55
C PRO A 264 -23.79 -21.27 29.61
N THR A 265 -23.62 -19.96 29.66
CA THR A 265 -24.19 -18.99 28.71
C THR A 265 -23.19 -18.81 27.56
N PRO A 266 -23.61 -18.71 26.29
CA PRO A 266 -22.67 -18.65 25.16
C PRO A 266 -21.78 -17.40 25.19
N SER A 267 -20.48 -17.62 25.00
CA SER A 267 -19.45 -16.59 24.88
C SER A 267 -19.78 -15.56 23.80
N SER A 268 -19.88 -14.31 24.20
CA SER A 268 -19.75 -13.15 23.32
C SER A 268 -18.33 -13.11 22.77
N ALA A 269 -18.21 -13.26 21.45
CA ALA A 269 -16.96 -13.17 20.71
C ALA A 269 -16.31 -11.78 20.88
N SER A 270 -15.00 -11.81 21.07
CA SER A 270 -14.12 -10.69 21.36
C SER A 270 -14.14 -9.62 20.26
N LEU A 271 -14.47 -8.37 20.63
CA LEU A 271 -14.42 -7.19 19.75
C LEU A 271 -13.00 -6.84 19.24
N LEU A 272 -11.96 -7.51 19.75
CA LEU A 272 -10.56 -7.30 19.38
C LEU A 272 -10.16 -7.91 18.02
N ASP A 273 -10.93 -8.88 17.49
CA ASP A 273 -10.70 -9.47 16.15
C ASP A 273 -11.16 -8.52 15.01
N VAL A 274 -12.06 -7.59 15.33
CA VAL A 274 -12.61 -6.63 14.36
C VAL A 274 -11.62 -5.49 14.12
N ALA A 275 -10.91 -5.07 15.18
CA ALA A 275 -9.99 -3.93 15.17
C ALA A 275 -8.77 -4.14 14.25
N GLY A 276 -8.10 -5.29 14.33
CA GLY A 276 -6.96 -5.60 13.46
C GLY A 276 -7.37 -5.73 11.99
N THR A 277 -8.54 -6.32 11.73
CA THR A 277 -9.12 -6.44 10.38
C THR A 277 -9.40 -5.07 9.74
N VAL A 278 -9.86 -4.08 10.51
CA VAL A 278 -10.18 -2.73 10.00
C VAL A 278 -8.94 -1.93 9.62
N ILE A 279 -7.83 -2.01 10.38
CA ILE A 279 -6.57 -1.33 10.02
C ILE A 279 -6.01 -1.89 8.73
N VAL A 280 -6.06 -3.21 8.60
CA VAL A 280 -5.57 -3.91 7.43
C VAL A 280 -6.36 -3.49 6.22
N LEU A 281 -7.69 -3.53 6.30
CA LEU A 281 -8.58 -3.04 5.25
C LEU A 281 -8.35 -1.57 4.89
N THR A 282 -7.90 -0.73 5.83
CA THR A 282 -7.66 0.70 5.57
C THR A 282 -6.27 1.00 5.01
N LEU A 283 -5.20 0.36 5.54
CA LEU A 283 -3.86 0.36 4.90
C LEU A 283 -3.94 -0.17 3.47
N CYS A 284 -4.86 -1.11 3.25
CA CYS A 284 -5.21 -1.68 1.97
C CYS A 284 -6.00 -0.72 1.07
N ALA A 285 -7.03 -0.03 1.60
CA ALA A 285 -7.77 1.00 0.88
C ALA A 285 -6.87 2.15 0.40
N LEU A 286 -5.81 2.45 1.15
CA LEU A 286 -4.79 3.44 0.79
C LEU A 286 -3.88 3.06 -0.36
N LEU A 287 -3.84 1.79 -0.74
CA LEU A 287 -3.19 1.32 -1.96
C LEU A 287 -4.13 1.39 -3.18
N TYR A 288 -5.40 1.78 -2.99
CA TYR A 288 -6.46 1.72 -3.99
C TYR A 288 -7.09 3.09 -4.34
N GLU A 289 -6.78 4.16 -3.62
CA GLU A 289 -7.19 5.54 -3.97
C GLU A 289 -6.08 6.37 -4.60
#